data_AF-A0A817CG75-F1
#
_entry.id   AF-A0A817CG75-F1
#
_cell.length_a   1.000
_cell.length_b   1.000
_cell.length_c   1.000
_cell.angle_alpha   90.00
_cell.angle_beta   90.00
_cell.angle_gamma   90.00
#
_symmetry.space_group_name_H-M   'P 1'
#
loop_
_entity.id
_entity.type
_entity.pdbx_description
1 polymer ?
#
loop_
_entity_poly.entity_id
_entity_poly.type
_entity_poly.pdbx_seq_one_letter_code
_entity_poly.pdbx_strand_id
1 'polypeptide(L)'
;MCSSDVGKIVLILMAGEHKTQIRDDESTRAALTDNTQNYQQRYIVLYEDTVYLLRIQLECNRPLRTLPVDNNCSLLHDVIAYIDFNNDGKFDDTEYAATYRWPLTIYFPKGIYDLQIYVPVIDKTKIKSGPHVLRLEVMLHEQYRQICGKNYYKETREYNVTIIRNTNELVDTGDPYLTLSDTICSQISGKIVLVMMAGEQGSQIRDNIPINTVYRENQSRHHMTATLYEESIYRIRIQLDCDERSARGSFQLNCNLAYNVNVFIDLNNDGIFDESESRVPHRWPLRSTMTTGIYDLEIPIPSINERTTRSGSHIMRVVVKSSDEYTRKCGRIDYNETREYTVNIIPRTTASDGGKTFH
;
A
#
# COMPACT_ATOMS: atom_id res chain seq x y z
N MET A 1 -32.36 -6.04 -15.19
CA MET A 1 -31.65 -7.34 -15.15
C MET A 1 -30.30 -7.09 -14.51
N CYS A 2 -30.01 -7.74 -13.40
CA CYS A 2 -28.72 -7.66 -12.75
C CYS A 2 -27.72 -8.54 -13.48
N SER A 3 -26.50 -8.03 -13.71
CA SER A 3 -25.47 -8.79 -14.42
C SER A 3 -24.96 -9.95 -13.56
N SER A 4 -24.72 -11.11 -14.17
CA SER A 4 -24.08 -12.27 -13.55
C SER A 4 -22.57 -12.11 -13.38
N ASP A 5 -21.96 -11.18 -14.12
CA ASP A 5 -20.50 -11.10 -14.33
C ASP A 5 -19.89 -9.87 -13.66
N VAL A 6 -20.37 -9.50 -12.47
CA VAL A 6 -19.88 -8.30 -11.77
C VAL A 6 -18.80 -8.70 -10.76
N GLY A 7 -17.61 -8.10 -10.86
CA GLY A 7 -16.66 -8.04 -9.74
C GLY A 7 -15.46 -8.98 -9.78
N LYS A 8 -15.10 -9.57 -10.93
CA LYS A 8 -13.96 -10.50 -11.04
C LYS A 8 -12.67 -9.87 -10.52
N ILE A 9 -11.91 -10.58 -9.68
CA ILE A 9 -10.61 -10.08 -9.22
C ILE A 9 -9.61 -10.08 -10.38
N VAL A 10 -9.13 -8.89 -10.76
CA VAL A 10 -8.16 -8.70 -11.86
C VAL A 10 -6.74 -8.59 -11.34
N LEU A 11 -6.55 -7.88 -10.23
CA LEU A 11 -5.24 -7.58 -9.67
C LEU A 11 -5.35 -7.55 -8.15
N ILE A 12 -4.42 -8.23 -7.49
CA ILE A 12 -4.15 -8.09 -6.06
C ILE A 12 -2.68 -7.70 -5.92
N LEU A 13 -2.46 -6.61 -5.19
CA LEU A 13 -1.14 -6.04 -4.96
C LEU A 13 -0.97 -5.74 -3.47
N MET A 14 -0.16 -6.53 -2.78
CA MET A 14 0.43 -6.15 -1.50
C MET A 14 1.86 -5.73 -1.79
N ALA A 15 2.24 -4.52 -1.46
CA ALA A 15 3.66 -4.16 -1.49
C ALA A 15 4.28 -4.21 -0.10
N GLY A 16 5.60 -4.25 -0.08
CA GLY A 16 6.46 -4.48 1.07
C GLY A 16 7.82 -5.02 0.59
N GLU A 17 8.66 -5.52 1.49
CA GLU A 17 9.94 -6.16 1.14
C GLU A 17 9.74 -7.43 0.29
N HIS A 18 10.81 -7.92 -0.37
CA HIS A 18 10.77 -9.02 -1.35
C HIS A 18 9.89 -10.23 -0.98
N LYS A 19 9.86 -10.62 0.32
CA LYS A 19 9.05 -11.74 0.81
C LYS A 19 7.66 -11.36 1.29
N THR A 20 7.37 -10.07 1.49
CA THR A 20 6.07 -9.59 1.99
C THR A 20 5.13 -9.10 0.87
N GLN A 21 5.58 -9.20 -0.39
CA GLN A 21 4.80 -8.75 -1.55
C GLN A 21 3.82 -9.82 -2.05
N ILE A 22 2.63 -9.39 -2.44
CA ILE A 22 1.66 -10.16 -3.23
C ILE A 22 1.51 -9.46 -4.56
N ARG A 23 1.68 -10.22 -5.65
CA ARG A 23 1.25 -9.80 -6.98
C ARG A 23 0.53 -10.95 -7.65
N ASP A 24 -0.79 -10.81 -7.76
CA ASP A 24 -1.66 -11.78 -8.41
C ASP A 24 -2.50 -11.03 -9.44
N ASP A 25 -2.11 -11.18 -10.71
CA ASP A 25 -2.81 -10.64 -11.87
C ASP A 25 -3.13 -11.73 -12.89
N GLU A 26 -4.07 -11.44 -13.81
CA GLU A 26 -4.52 -12.43 -14.79
C GLU A 26 -3.38 -12.99 -15.66
N SER A 27 -2.36 -12.19 -15.98
CA SER A 27 -1.21 -12.64 -16.75
C SER A 27 -0.33 -13.61 -15.97
N THR A 28 -0.09 -13.34 -14.68
CA THR A 28 0.62 -14.26 -13.79
C THR A 28 -0.13 -15.57 -13.60
N ARG A 29 -1.48 -15.54 -13.63
CA ARG A 29 -2.32 -16.74 -13.56
C ARG A 29 -2.36 -17.54 -14.84
N ALA A 30 -2.42 -16.89 -16.00
CA ALA A 30 -2.38 -17.58 -17.29
C ALA A 30 -1.05 -18.34 -17.49
N ALA A 31 0.06 -17.77 -16.99
CA ALA A 31 1.36 -18.45 -16.99
C ALA A 31 1.37 -19.72 -16.13
N LEU A 32 0.53 -19.83 -15.09
CA LEU A 32 0.43 -21.02 -14.23
C LEU A 32 -0.28 -22.19 -14.91
N THR A 33 -1.18 -21.93 -15.87
CA THR A 33 -1.91 -22.99 -16.57
C THR A 33 -1.06 -23.72 -17.62
N ASP A 34 0.08 -23.16 -18.02
CA ASP A 34 1.02 -23.74 -18.99
C ASP A 34 2.12 -24.60 -18.30
N ASN A 35 1.65 -25.56 -17.51
CA ASN A 35 2.21 -26.86 -17.12
C ASN A 35 3.72 -27.15 -16.88
N THR A 36 4.70 -26.24 -16.82
CA THR A 36 6.10 -26.64 -16.48
C THR A 36 6.96 -25.69 -15.68
N GLN A 37 6.51 -24.49 -15.32
CA GLN A 37 7.26 -23.67 -14.37
C GLN A 37 6.44 -23.42 -13.11
N ASN A 38 6.90 -24.05 -12.02
CA ASN A 38 6.57 -23.76 -10.64
C ASN A 38 6.78 -22.26 -10.35
N TYR A 39 5.86 -21.41 -10.79
CA TYR A 39 5.59 -20.17 -10.09
C TYR A 39 4.91 -20.57 -8.78
N GLN A 40 5.72 -21.10 -7.85
CA GLN A 40 5.36 -21.15 -6.46
C GLN A 40 4.94 -19.73 -6.12
N GLN A 41 3.67 -19.53 -5.75
CA GLN A 41 3.30 -18.39 -4.93
C GLN A 41 4.33 -18.36 -3.81
N ARG A 42 5.24 -17.38 -3.89
CA ARG A 42 6.28 -17.23 -2.89
C ARG A 42 5.55 -17.08 -1.57
N TYR A 43 6.00 -17.81 -0.56
CA TYR A 43 5.48 -17.67 0.80
C TYR A 43 5.55 -16.19 1.18
N ILE A 44 4.41 -15.63 1.58
CA ILE A 44 4.34 -14.23 1.96
C ILE A 44 4.74 -14.12 3.41
N VAL A 45 5.82 -13.44 3.71
CA VAL A 45 6.21 -13.15 5.09
C VAL A 45 5.42 -11.97 5.59
N LEU A 46 4.78 -12.14 6.74
CA LEU A 46 4.11 -11.10 7.49
C LEU A 46 4.79 -10.99 8.85
N TYR A 47 4.97 -9.77 9.35
CA TYR A 47 5.53 -9.49 10.65
C TYR A 47 4.39 -9.16 11.61
N GLU A 48 4.50 -9.60 12.86
CA GLU A 48 3.57 -9.20 13.90
C GLU A 48 3.60 -7.68 14.12
N ASP A 49 2.55 -7.15 14.74
CA ASP A 49 2.36 -5.73 15.05
C ASP A 49 2.58 -4.79 13.85
N THR A 50 2.18 -5.26 12.66
CA THR A 50 2.46 -4.58 11.41
C THR A 50 1.20 -4.44 10.58
N VAL A 51 1.00 -3.25 9.99
CA VAL A 51 -0.07 -2.98 9.03
C VAL A 51 0.47 -3.08 7.61
N TYR A 52 -0.20 -3.90 6.81
CA TYR A 52 0.07 -4.09 5.39
C TYR A 52 -1.01 -3.42 4.55
N LEU A 53 -0.61 -2.90 3.38
CA LEU A 53 -1.52 -2.27 2.43
C LEU A 53 -1.74 -3.18 1.22
N LEU A 54 -2.95 -3.75 1.14
CA LEU A 54 -3.40 -4.62 0.07
C LEU A 54 -4.34 -3.87 -0.87
N ARG A 55 -3.95 -3.70 -2.12
CA ARG A 55 -4.79 -3.15 -3.19
C ARG A 55 -5.42 -4.26 -4.00
N ILE A 56 -6.71 -4.15 -4.26
CA ILE A 56 -7.50 -5.11 -5.02
C ILE A 56 -8.22 -4.35 -6.12
N GLN A 57 -8.12 -4.83 -7.35
CA GLN A 57 -8.83 -4.29 -8.50
C GLN A 57 -9.81 -5.32 -9.02
N LEU A 58 -11.09 -4.94 -9.07
CA LEU A 58 -12.17 -5.72 -9.64
C LEU A 58 -12.48 -5.27 -11.06
N GLU A 59 -12.77 -6.23 -11.94
CA GLU A 59 -13.34 -6.02 -13.25
C GLU A 59 -14.85 -5.90 -13.13
N CYS A 60 -15.38 -4.82 -13.67
CA CYS A 60 -16.80 -4.52 -13.61
C CYS A 60 -17.29 -4.33 -15.04
N ASN A 61 -17.26 -5.41 -15.82
CA ASN A 61 -17.69 -5.39 -17.20
C ASN A 61 -19.22 -5.38 -17.26
N ARG A 62 -19.81 -4.17 -17.15
CA ARG A 62 -20.92 -3.65 -17.99
C ARG A 62 -21.56 -2.42 -17.31
N PRO A 63 -21.78 -1.33 -18.05
CA PRO A 63 -22.70 -0.28 -17.60
C PRO A 63 -24.11 -0.86 -17.57
N LEU A 64 -24.77 -0.79 -16.42
CA LEU A 64 -26.23 -0.93 -16.34
C LEU A 64 -26.81 0.22 -17.20
N ARG A 65 -27.12 -0.05 -18.47
CA ARG A 65 -27.58 0.96 -19.44
C ARG A 65 -28.91 1.62 -19.07
N THR A 66 -29.55 1.25 -17.97
CA THR A 66 -30.92 1.65 -17.65
C THR A 66 -31.12 2.18 -16.23
N LEU A 67 -30.09 2.30 -15.39
CA LEU A 67 -30.22 2.94 -14.08
C LEU A 67 -29.44 4.27 -14.07
N PRO A 68 -30.13 5.43 -13.98
CA PRO A 68 -29.50 6.75 -14.04
C PRO A 68 -28.60 7.09 -12.85
N VAL A 69 -28.49 6.19 -11.86
CA VAL A 69 -27.78 6.45 -10.61
C VAL A 69 -26.96 5.19 -10.28
N ASP A 70 -25.65 5.38 -10.16
CA ASP A 70 -24.67 4.48 -9.52
C ASP A 70 -24.17 3.24 -10.28
N ASN A 71 -23.42 3.45 -11.37
CA ASN A 71 -22.47 2.46 -11.92
C ASN A 71 -21.18 2.32 -11.07
N ASN A 72 -21.22 2.60 -9.77
CA ASN A 72 -20.01 2.54 -8.93
C ASN A 72 -19.77 1.12 -8.42
N CYS A 73 -18.86 0.40 -9.07
CA CYS A 73 -18.54 -0.99 -8.73
C CYS A 73 -18.04 -1.18 -7.28
N SER A 74 -17.47 -0.13 -6.68
CA SER A 74 -17.00 -0.15 -5.30
C SER A 74 -18.13 -0.28 -4.26
N LEU A 75 -19.36 0.05 -4.64
CA LEU A 75 -20.56 -0.04 -3.80
C LEU A 75 -21.28 -1.39 -3.95
N LEU A 76 -20.89 -2.20 -4.94
CA LEU A 76 -21.58 -3.44 -5.28
C LEU A 76 -21.02 -4.67 -4.58
N HIS A 77 -19.77 -4.63 -4.11
CA HIS A 77 -19.09 -5.81 -3.57
C HIS A 77 -18.57 -5.54 -2.18
N ASP A 78 -18.68 -6.51 -1.28
CA ASP A 78 -17.91 -6.58 -0.06
C ASP A 78 -16.61 -7.31 -0.33
N VAL A 79 -15.50 -6.66 0.03
CA VAL A 79 -14.16 -7.20 -0.10
C VAL A 79 -13.59 -7.36 1.30
N ILE A 80 -13.29 -8.60 1.66
CA ILE A 80 -12.90 -8.99 3.01
C ILE A 80 -11.60 -9.79 2.93
N ALA A 81 -10.66 -9.52 3.83
CA ALA A 81 -9.49 -10.36 4.01
C ALA A 81 -9.45 -10.93 5.42
N TYR A 82 -9.21 -12.23 5.52
CA TYR A 82 -9.03 -12.97 6.77
C TYR A 82 -7.64 -13.61 6.81
N ILE A 83 -7.06 -13.74 7.99
CA ILE A 83 -5.87 -14.59 8.21
C ILE A 83 -6.23 -15.60 9.29
N ASP A 84 -6.11 -16.89 8.99
CA ASP A 84 -6.31 -17.98 9.95
C ASP A 84 -5.18 -17.96 11.00
N PHE A 85 -5.27 -17.07 11.98
CA PHE A 85 -4.21 -16.80 12.96
C PHE A 85 -3.99 -17.97 13.92
N ASN A 86 -5.03 -18.77 14.17
CA ASN A 86 -4.98 -19.88 15.12
C ASN A 86 -4.67 -21.24 14.45
N ASN A 87 -4.71 -21.30 13.10
CA ASN A 87 -4.50 -22.47 12.25
C ASN A 87 -5.50 -23.61 12.49
N ASP A 88 -6.78 -23.29 12.68
CA ASP A 88 -7.85 -24.27 12.83
C ASP A 88 -8.60 -24.57 11.52
N GLY A 89 -8.24 -23.89 10.42
CA GLY A 89 -8.84 -24.03 9.10
C GLY A 89 -10.19 -23.36 8.95
N LYS A 90 -10.65 -22.61 9.96
CA LYS A 90 -11.84 -21.77 9.91
C LYS A 90 -11.38 -20.32 9.77
N PHE A 91 -12.32 -19.49 9.33
CA PHE A 91 -12.11 -18.06 9.19
C PHE A 91 -13.31 -17.40 9.85
N ASP A 92 -13.10 -16.84 11.03
CA ASP A 92 -14.15 -16.18 11.81
C ASP A 92 -13.89 -14.68 12.02
N ASP A 93 -14.80 -14.00 12.72
CA ASP A 93 -14.73 -12.55 12.93
C ASP A 93 -13.50 -12.12 13.76
N THR A 94 -12.89 -13.03 14.53
CA THR A 94 -11.65 -12.76 15.28
C THR A 94 -10.40 -12.80 14.40
N GLU A 95 -10.54 -13.32 13.18
CA GLU A 95 -9.49 -13.48 12.17
C GLU A 95 -9.64 -12.49 11.00
N TYR A 96 -10.57 -11.56 11.16
CA TYR A 96 -10.79 -10.46 10.23
C TYR A 96 -9.57 -9.54 10.22
N ALA A 97 -8.78 -9.60 9.16
CA ALA A 97 -7.52 -8.87 9.06
C ALA A 97 -7.71 -7.47 8.43
N ALA A 98 -8.75 -7.27 7.61
CA ALA A 98 -9.01 -6.05 6.86
C ALA A 98 -9.77 -4.98 7.67
N THR A 99 -9.14 -4.37 8.68
CA THR A 99 -9.81 -3.46 9.65
C THR A 99 -10.49 -2.23 9.04
N TYR A 100 -10.13 -1.84 7.82
CA TYR A 100 -10.68 -0.65 7.17
C TYR A 100 -10.90 -0.84 5.67
N ARG A 101 -12.07 -0.40 5.20
CA ARG A 101 -12.46 -0.40 3.79
C ARG A 101 -12.66 1.03 3.31
N TRP A 102 -11.88 1.43 2.30
CA TRP A 102 -12.11 2.68 1.59
C TRP A 102 -13.01 2.45 0.36
N PRO A 103 -14.32 2.76 0.40
CA PRO A 103 -15.06 2.95 -0.85
C PRO A 103 -14.47 4.18 -1.54
N LEU A 104 -13.88 3.99 -2.72
CA LEU A 104 -13.57 5.11 -3.60
C LEU A 104 -14.91 5.72 -4.04
N THR A 105 -15.25 6.89 -3.49
CA THR A 105 -16.40 7.70 -3.93
C THR A 105 -16.21 8.25 -5.35
N ILE A 106 -15.02 8.08 -5.92
CA ILE A 106 -14.67 8.52 -7.26
C ILE A 106 -15.02 7.42 -8.26
N TYR A 107 -15.77 7.81 -9.29
CA TYR A 107 -16.22 6.96 -10.39
C TYR A 107 -15.03 6.35 -11.15
N PHE A 108 -14.59 5.15 -10.74
CA PHE A 108 -13.69 4.33 -11.53
C PHE A 108 -14.49 3.21 -12.19
N PRO A 109 -14.33 2.97 -13.51
CA PRO A 109 -14.96 1.82 -14.17
C PRO A 109 -14.45 0.47 -13.63
N LYS A 110 -13.35 0.50 -12.86
CA LYS A 110 -12.78 -0.62 -12.13
C LYS A 110 -13.04 -0.41 -10.64
N GLY A 111 -13.54 -1.42 -9.95
CA GLY A 111 -13.69 -1.37 -8.49
C GLY A 111 -12.33 -1.51 -7.83
N ILE A 112 -11.72 -0.42 -7.38
CA ILE A 112 -10.44 -0.47 -6.66
C ILE A 112 -10.71 -0.39 -5.15
N TYR A 113 -10.17 -1.34 -4.40
CA TYR A 113 -10.26 -1.43 -2.95
C TYR A 113 -8.84 -1.39 -2.39
N ASP A 114 -8.62 -0.53 -1.40
CA ASP A 114 -7.42 -0.55 -0.59
C ASP A 114 -7.82 -1.06 0.80
N LEU A 115 -7.25 -2.18 1.20
CA LEU A 115 -7.43 -2.80 2.51
C LEU A 115 -6.18 -2.60 3.36
N GLN A 116 -6.39 -2.32 4.65
CA GLN A 116 -5.35 -2.38 5.66
C GLN A 116 -5.42 -3.72 6.37
N ILE A 117 -4.40 -4.55 6.18
CA ILE A 117 -4.26 -5.85 6.82
C ILE A 117 -3.39 -5.68 8.06
N TYR A 118 -3.99 -5.74 9.23
CA TYR A 118 -3.25 -5.70 10.48
C TYR A 118 -2.90 -7.12 10.94
N VAL A 119 -1.63 -7.33 11.27
CA VAL A 119 -1.13 -8.57 11.85
C VAL A 119 -0.91 -8.30 13.34
N PRO A 120 -1.73 -8.86 14.24
CA PRO A 120 -1.61 -8.62 15.67
C PRO A 120 -0.33 -9.23 16.27
N VAL A 121 0.02 -8.77 17.47
CA VAL A 121 1.13 -9.33 18.26
C VAL A 121 0.89 -10.81 18.53
N ILE A 122 1.93 -11.64 18.33
CA ILE A 122 1.88 -13.08 18.53
C ILE A 122 1.65 -13.37 20.02
N ASP A 123 0.46 -13.87 20.33
CA ASP A 123 0.07 -14.42 21.61
C ASP A 123 -0.03 -15.95 21.49
N LYS A 124 0.72 -16.68 22.33
CA LYS A 124 0.74 -18.16 22.37
C LYS A 124 -0.64 -18.81 22.38
N THR A 125 -1.67 -18.10 22.84
CA THR A 125 -3.03 -18.60 22.94
C THR A 125 -3.90 -18.34 21.70
N LYS A 126 -3.61 -17.31 20.90
CA LYS A 126 -4.49 -16.84 19.81
C LYS A 126 -3.82 -16.76 18.45
N ILE A 127 -2.56 -16.32 18.39
CA ILE A 127 -1.83 -16.08 17.14
C ILE A 127 -0.54 -16.85 17.23
N LYS A 128 -0.33 -17.79 16.31
CA LYS A 128 0.91 -18.57 16.24
C LYS A 128 1.91 -17.86 15.32
N SER A 129 3.19 -18.10 15.55
CA SER A 129 4.21 -17.85 14.53
C SER A 129 4.26 -19.02 13.56
N GLY A 130 4.63 -18.78 12.31
CA GLY A 130 4.83 -19.84 11.31
C GLY A 130 3.82 -19.74 10.16
N PRO A 131 3.50 -20.84 9.48
CA PRO A 131 2.63 -20.83 8.30
C PRO A 131 1.16 -20.59 8.68
N HIS A 132 0.47 -19.77 7.89
CA HIS A 132 -0.97 -19.47 7.97
C HIS A 132 -1.55 -19.34 6.57
N VAL A 133 -2.88 -19.22 6.49
CA VAL A 133 -3.59 -18.92 5.24
C VAL A 133 -4.23 -17.54 5.32
N LEU A 134 -3.88 -16.67 4.36
CA LEU A 134 -4.60 -15.43 4.09
C LEU A 134 -5.69 -15.74 3.06
N ARG A 135 -6.95 -15.53 3.41
CA ARG A 135 -8.09 -15.67 2.53
C ARG A 135 -8.67 -14.31 2.18
N LEU A 136 -8.76 -14.01 0.90
CA LEU A 136 -9.49 -12.88 0.37
C LEU A 136 -10.83 -13.36 -0.18
N GLU A 137 -11.92 -12.72 0.23
CA GLU A 137 -13.26 -12.95 -0.27
C GLU A 137 -13.84 -11.68 -0.89
N VAL A 138 -14.38 -11.82 -2.09
CA VAL A 138 -15.15 -10.78 -2.79
C VAL A 138 -16.55 -11.31 -2.97
N MET A 139 -17.56 -10.65 -2.41
CA MET A 139 -18.96 -11.05 -2.49
C MET A 139 -19.85 -9.86 -2.81
N LEU A 140 -21.07 -10.07 -3.29
CA LEU A 140 -22.01 -8.96 -3.52
C LEU A 140 -22.51 -8.36 -2.20
N HIS A 141 -22.58 -7.03 -2.14
CA HIS A 141 -23.12 -6.30 -0.99
C HIS A 141 -24.61 -6.61 -0.80
N GLU A 142 -25.05 -6.67 0.46
CA GLU A 142 -26.39 -7.12 0.84
C GLU A 142 -27.52 -6.33 0.15
N GLN A 143 -27.38 -5.01 0.02
CA GLN A 143 -28.37 -4.19 -0.67
C GLN A 143 -28.53 -4.59 -2.15
N TYR A 144 -27.43 -4.92 -2.82
CA TYR A 144 -27.48 -5.39 -4.20
C TYR A 144 -28.10 -6.78 -4.28
N ARG A 145 -27.80 -7.68 -3.33
CA ARG A 145 -28.45 -9.01 -3.23
C ARG A 145 -29.97 -8.89 -3.09
N GLN A 146 -30.45 -7.94 -2.28
CA GLN A 146 -31.89 -7.70 -2.07
C GLN A 146 -32.60 -7.21 -3.34
N ILE A 147 -31.96 -6.34 -4.12
CA ILE A 147 -32.53 -5.78 -5.36
C ILE A 147 -32.47 -6.78 -6.51
N CYS A 148 -31.36 -7.52 -6.61
CA CYS A 148 -31.05 -8.35 -7.76
C CYS A 148 -31.47 -9.81 -7.64
N GLY A 149 -32.01 -10.19 -6.48
CA GLY A 149 -32.37 -11.57 -6.19
C GLY A 149 -31.15 -12.44 -5.91
N LYS A 150 -31.30 -13.75 -6.08
CA LYS A 150 -30.36 -14.81 -5.67
C LYS A 150 -29.03 -14.86 -6.45
N ASN A 151 -28.43 -13.72 -6.79
CA ASN A 151 -27.05 -13.70 -7.26
C ASN A 151 -26.13 -13.86 -6.04
N TYR A 152 -25.50 -15.04 -5.93
CA TYR A 152 -24.58 -15.39 -4.86
C TYR A 152 -23.12 -15.32 -5.33
N TYR A 153 -22.79 -14.37 -6.21
CA TYR A 153 -21.41 -14.20 -6.63
C TYR A 153 -20.49 -14.05 -5.41
N LYS A 154 -19.53 -14.97 -5.33
CA LYS A 154 -18.48 -15.04 -4.33
C LYS A 154 -17.22 -15.53 -5.05
N GLU A 155 -16.16 -14.74 -5.00
CA GLU A 155 -14.83 -15.14 -5.43
C GLU A 155 -13.91 -15.20 -4.21
N THR A 156 -13.18 -16.31 -4.08
CA THR A 156 -12.24 -16.53 -2.98
C THR A 156 -10.84 -16.74 -3.54
N ARG A 157 -9.85 -16.09 -2.93
CA ARG A 157 -8.42 -16.28 -3.19
C ARG A 157 -7.72 -16.63 -1.89
N GLU A 158 -6.81 -17.59 -1.94
CA GLU A 158 -6.04 -18.01 -0.77
C GLU A 158 -4.55 -17.86 -1.06
N TYR A 159 -3.82 -17.47 -0.02
CA TYR A 159 -2.38 -17.26 -0.06
C TYR A 159 -1.73 -17.89 1.16
N ASN A 160 -0.65 -18.64 0.94
CA ASN A 160 0.17 -19.14 2.03
C ASN A 160 1.03 -17.99 2.57
N VAL A 161 0.81 -17.64 3.84
CA VAL A 161 1.58 -16.60 4.53
C VAL A 161 2.39 -17.22 5.67
N THR A 162 3.45 -16.57 6.11
CA THR A 162 4.26 -16.96 7.26
C THR A 162 4.38 -15.77 8.18
N ILE A 163 3.81 -15.89 9.38
CA ILE A 163 3.87 -14.83 10.40
C ILE A 163 5.15 -15.01 11.21
N ILE A 164 5.98 -13.96 11.25
CA ILE A 164 7.25 -13.93 11.95
C ILE A 164 7.16 -12.86 13.05
N ARG A 165 7.78 -13.17 14.18
CA ARG A 165 7.93 -12.22 15.29
C ARG A 165 8.76 -11.03 14.84
N ASN A 166 8.35 -9.81 15.18
CA ASN A 166 9.13 -8.62 14.85
C ASN A 166 10.29 -8.52 15.85
N THR A 167 11.36 -9.26 15.60
CA THR A 167 12.65 -9.05 16.26
C THR A 167 13.30 -7.90 15.52
N ASN A 168 13.37 -6.71 16.13
CA ASN A 168 13.86 -5.43 15.55
C ASN A 168 15.25 -5.44 14.88
N GLU A 169 15.84 -6.59 14.56
CA GLU A 169 17.02 -6.75 13.72
C GLU A 169 16.62 -6.90 12.25
N LEU A 170 16.37 -5.78 11.57
CA LEU A 170 16.47 -5.73 10.11
C LEU A 170 17.93 -5.94 9.73
N VAL A 171 18.29 -7.17 9.37
CA VAL A 171 19.61 -7.49 8.79
C VAL A 171 19.61 -6.95 7.37
N ASP A 172 20.28 -5.81 7.15
CA ASP A 172 20.62 -5.34 5.81
C ASP A 172 21.49 -6.40 5.13
N THR A 173 20.93 -7.12 4.15
CA THR A 173 21.64 -8.20 3.48
C THR A 173 22.70 -7.70 2.50
N GLY A 174 22.90 -6.38 2.37
CA GLY A 174 23.98 -5.80 1.57
C GLY A 174 23.95 -6.23 0.09
N ASP A 175 22.76 -6.56 -0.43
CA ASP A 175 22.62 -6.98 -1.81
C ASP A 175 23.02 -5.82 -2.74
N PRO A 176 23.89 -6.06 -3.74
CA PRO A 176 24.39 -5.01 -4.61
C PRO A 176 23.24 -4.35 -5.40
N TYR A 177 23.19 -3.03 -5.36
CA TYR A 177 22.25 -2.23 -6.15
C TYR A 177 22.39 -2.57 -7.64
N LEU A 178 21.25 -2.78 -8.30
CA LEU A 178 21.21 -2.93 -9.77
C LEU A 178 21.63 -1.62 -10.41
N THR A 179 22.65 -1.66 -11.26
CA THR A 179 23.07 -0.50 -12.06
C THR A 179 22.15 -0.34 -13.27
N LEU A 180 21.75 0.89 -13.59
CA LEU A 180 21.04 1.27 -14.82
C LEU A 180 21.79 0.76 -16.06
N SER A 181 21.09 0.15 -17.01
CA SER A 181 21.65 -0.10 -18.35
C SER A 181 21.80 1.22 -19.11
N ASP A 182 22.82 1.33 -19.95
CA ASP A 182 23.10 2.52 -20.79
C ASP A 182 21.98 2.81 -21.82
N THR A 183 21.02 1.90 -21.99
CA THR A 183 19.92 1.98 -22.95
C THR A 183 18.62 2.63 -22.41
N ILE A 184 18.58 3.12 -21.16
CA ILE A 184 17.33 3.51 -20.46
C ILE A 184 17.12 5.05 -20.39
N CYS A 185 17.82 5.83 -21.21
CA CYS A 185 17.75 7.29 -21.17
C CYS A 185 16.58 7.84 -22.01
N SER A 186 15.37 7.79 -21.48
CA SER A 186 14.20 8.50 -22.02
C SER A 186 13.62 9.50 -21.03
N GLN A 187 12.83 10.48 -21.48
CA GLN A 187 12.23 11.54 -20.66
C GLN A 187 11.10 10.99 -19.80
N ILE A 188 11.45 10.27 -18.74
CA ILE A 188 10.47 9.78 -17.79
C ILE A 188 9.85 11.00 -17.08
N SER A 189 8.53 11.04 -16.91
CA SER A 189 7.91 11.89 -15.89
C SER A 189 7.78 11.04 -14.63
N GLY A 190 8.41 11.39 -13.51
CA GLY A 190 8.30 10.63 -12.26
C GLY A 190 7.12 11.06 -11.39
N LYS A 191 5.92 11.19 -11.98
CA LYS A 191 4.78 11.84 -11.32
C LYS A 191 4.31 11.04 -10.13
N ILE A 192 4.19 11.66 -8.97
CA ILE A 192 3.54 11.00 -7.83
C ILE A 192 2.08 10.77 -8.21
N VAL A 193 1.60 9.54 -8.12
CA VAL A 193 0.19 9.21 -8.37
C VAL A 193 -0.49 8.64 -7.15
N LEU A 194 0.28 8.16 -6.19
CA LEU A 194 -0.25 7.70 -4.91
C LEU A 194 0.73 8.04 -3.80
N VAL A 195 0.21 8.61 -2.72
CA VAL A 195 0.83 8.55 -1.39
C VAL A 195 -0.17 7.92 -0.45
N MET A 196 0.25 6.85 0.21
CA MET A 196 -0.61 6.08 1.10
C MET A 196 0.14 5.75 2.38
N MET A 197 -0.32 6.27 3.51
CA MET A 197 0.20 5.89 4.83
C MET A 197 -0.84 5.06 5.56
N ALA A 198 -0.40 3.98 6.21
CA ALA A 198 -1.23 3.18 7.09
C ALA A 198 -0.59 3.07 8.48
N GLY A 199 -1.44 2.87 9.48
CA GLY A 199 -1.07 2.79 10.88
C GLY A 199 -2.32 2.68 11.73
N GLU A 200 -2.25 3.17 12.97
CA GLU A 200 -3.38 3.24 13.88
C GLU A 200 -4.52 4.12 13.32
N GLN A 201 -5.69 4.08 13.97
CA GLN A 201 -6.84 4.89 13.56
C GLN A 201 -6.48 6.38 13.53
N GLY A 202 -6.68 7.02 12.38
CA GLY A 202 -6.32 8.42 12.16
C GLY A 202 -4.90 8.65 11.60
N SER A 203 -4.04 7.63 11.53
CA SER A 203 -2.68 7.72 10.97
C SER A 203 -2.63 7.56 9.45
N GLN A 204 -3.70 7.95 8.74
CA GLN A 204 -3.88 7.57 7.34
C GLN A 204 -3.74 8.78 6.43
N ILE A 205 -2.90 8.62 5.40
CA ILE A 205 -2.80 9.57 4.28
C ILE A 205 -3.24 8.82 3.03
N ARG A 206 -4.07 9.44 2.18
CA ARG A 206 -4.40 8.89 0.87
C ARG A 206 -4.56 9.99 -0.17
N ASP A 207 -3.43 10.27 -0.82
CA ASP A 207 -3.36 11.21 -1.92
C ASP A 207 -3.21 10.45 -3.23
N ASN A 208 -4.32 10.24 -3.92
CA ASN A 208 -4.37 9.56 -5.20
C ASN A 208 -4.65 10.60 -6.30
N ILE A 209 -3.78 10.71 -7.30
CA ILE A 209 -4.05 11.55 -8.47
C ILE A 209 -4.28 10.64 -9.67
N PRO A 210 -5.50 10.58 -10.22
CA PRO A 210 -5.78 9.72 -11.35
C PRO A 210 -4.94 10.12 -12.56
N ILE A 211 -4.33 9.11 -13.19
CA ILE A 211 -3.58 9.28 -14.43
C ILE A 211 -4.61 9.57 -15.55
N ASN A 212 -4.36 10.61 -16.36
CA ASN A 212 -5.16 11.05 -17.52
C ASN A 212 -6.48 11.81 -17.26
N THR A 213 -6.81 12.24 -16.04
CA THR A 213 -7.97 13.12 -15.84
C THR A 213 -7.58 14.59 -15.82
N VAL A 214 -8.16 15.40 -16.72
CA VAL A 214 -8.10 16.88 -16.70
C VAL A 214 -8.89 17.47 -15.51
N TYR A 215 -9.41 16.62 -14.61
CA TYR A 215 -10.12 17.04 -13.42
C TYR A 215 -9.18 17.73 -12.45
N ARG A 216 -9.69 18.76 -11.76
CA ARG A 216 -8.94 19.57 -10.80
C ARG A 216 -8.29 18.66 -9.76
N GLU A 217 -6.96 18.81 -9.60
CA GLU A 217 -6.11 18.00 -8.70
C GLU A 217 -6.64 17.90 -7.26
N ASN A 218 -7.54 18.79 -6.86
CA ASN A 218 -8.07 18.87 -5.50
C ASN A 218 -9.15 17.82 -5.18
N GLN A 219 -9.78 17.17 -6.17
CA GLN A 219 -10.93 16.28 -5.89
C GLN A 219 -10.54 14.88 -5.42
N SER A 220 -9.28 14.47 -5.58
CA SER A 220 -8.83 13.11 -5.27
C SER A 220 -7.87 13.04 -4.07
N ARG A 221 -7.59 14.18 -3.43
CA ARG A 221 -6.78 14.26 -2.22
C ARG A 221 -7.69 14.08 -1.00
N HIS A 222 -7.59 12.93 -0.34
CA HIS A 222 -8.29 12.66 0.91
C HIS A 222 -7.28 12.50 2.03
N HIS A 223 -7.66 12.94 3.23
CA HIS A 223 -6.84 12.78 4.44
C HIS A 223 -5.39 13.25 4.21
N MET A 224 -5.22 14.53 3.89
CA MET A 224 -3.90 15.17 3.86
C MET A 224 -3.34 15.39 5.29
N THR A 225 -4.06 14.92 6.31
CA THR A 225 -3.69 14.99 7.71
C THR A 225 -3.65 13.58 8.29
N ALA A 226 -2.57 13.22 8.98
CA ALA A 226 -2.47 11.97 9.74
C ALA A 226 -2.09 12.22 11.20
N THR A 227 -2.57 11.41 12.12
CA THR A 227 -2.17 11.40 13.53
C THR A 227 -1.11 10.32 13.74
N LEU A 228 0.06 10.69 14.23
CA LEU A 228 1.16 9.78 14.53
C LEU A 228 1.42 9.77 16.03
N TYR A 229 1.88 8.66 16.56
CA TYR A 229 2.21 8.50 17.97
C TYR A 229 3.72 8.43 18.14
N GLU A 230 4.24 8.97 19.24
CA GLU A 230 5.64 8.81 19.60
C GLU A 230 6.02 7.33 19.77
N GLU A 231 7.31 7.04 19.70
CA GLU A 231 7.89 5.69 19.83
C GLU A 231 7.23 4.65 18.91
N SER A 232 6.82 5.07 17.70
CA SER A 232 6.09 4.25 16.75
C SER A 232 6.72 4.28 15.38
N ILE A 233 6.52 3.22 14.58
CA ILE A 233 6.99 3.15 13.20
C ILE A 233 5.79 3.09 12.27
N TYR A 234 5.73 4.02 11.32
CA TYR A 234 4.69 4.08 10.30
C TYR A 234 5.21 3.66 8.95
N ARG A 235 4.35 3.03 8.14
CA ARG A 235 4.67 2.66 6.76
C ARG A 235 3.95 3.57 5.78
N ILE A 236 4.72 4.18 4.88
CA ILE A 236 4.22 4.99 3.78
C ILE A 236 4.60 4.37 2.45
N ARG A 237 3.62 4.31 1.53
CA ARG A 237 3.80 3.89 0.14
C ARG A 237 3.69 5.10 -0.76
N ILE A 238 4.66 5.24 -1.66
CA ILE A 238 4.67 6.25 -2.71
C ILE A 238 4.72 5.52 -4.05
N GLN A 239 3.73 5.78 -4.90
CA GLN A 239 3.71 5.27 -6.26
C GLN A 239 3.98 6.42 -7.23
N LEU A 240 4.97 6.20 -8.11
CA LEU A 240 5.24 7.03 -9.26
C LEU A 240 4.59 6.40 -10.50
N ASP A 241 3.95 7.24 -11.29
CA ASP A 241 3.65 6.96 -12.68
C ASP A 241 4.82 7.43 -13.52
N CYS A 242 5.32 6.53 -14.35
CA CYS A 242 6.45 6.75 -15.25
C CYS A 242 6.08 6.43 -16.69
N ASP A 243 4.78 6.36 -17.01
CA ASP A 243 4.34 6.12 -18.36
C ASP A 243 4.84 7.25 -19.27
N GLU A 244 5.93 6.97 -19.97
CA GLU A 244 6.25 7.67 -21.18
C GLU A 244 5.32 7.14 -22.27
N ARG A 245 4.53 8.03 -22.86
CA ARG A 245 3.98 7.79 -24.21
C ARG A 245 5.11 7.86 -25.23
N SER A 246 6.11 6.99 -25.12
CA SER A 246 7.13 6.86 -26.16
C SER A 246 6.46 6.18 -27.36
N ALA A 247 6.21 7.00 -28.38
CA ALA A 247 5.37 6.67 -29.52
C ALA A 247 5.83 5.46 -30.33
N ARG A 248 7.04 4.91 -30.12
CA ARG A 248 7.58 3.77 -30.89
C ARG A 248 8.68 3.05 -30.11
N GLY A 249 8.37 1.93 -29.46
CA GLY A 249 9.40 0.96 -29.03
C GLY A 249 9.28 0.54 -27.57
N SER A 250 9.17 -0.77 -27.37
CA SER A 250 8.94 -1.52 -26.13
C SER A 250 10.08 -1.47 -25.10
N PHE A 251 10.51 -0.29 -24.67
CA PHE A 251 11.48 -0.20 -23.58
C PHE A 251 10.75 -0.23 -22.24
N GLN A 252 10.95 -1.33 -21.53
CA GLN A 252 10.55 -1.53 -20.14
C GLN A 252 11.39 -0.60 -19.24
N LEU A 253 10.94 0.63 -19.05
CA LEU A 253 11.61 1.62 -18.19
C LEU A 253 11.41 1.29 -16.72
N ASN A 254 12.50 1.28 -15.94
CA ASN A 254 12.47 1.04 -14.50
C ASN A 254 12.54 2.37 -13.74
N CYS A 255 11.38 2.86 -13.30
CA CYS A 255 11.23 4.08 -12.49
C CYS A 255 12.14 4.12 -11.27
N ASN A 256 12.36 2.96 -10.65
CA ASN A 256 12.96 2.86 -9.33
C ASN A 256 14.46 3.22 -9.35
N LEU A 257 15.05 3.21 -10.54
CA LEU A 257 16.42 3.66 -10.75
C LEU A 257 16.50 5.11 -11.24
N ALA A 258 15.44 5.62 -11.86
CA ALA A 258 15.41 6.97 -12.42
C ALA A 258 15.21 8.06 -11.35
N TYR A 259 14.51 7.74 -10.26
CA TYR A 259 14.09 8.72 -9.27
C TYR A 259 14.57 8.40 -7.85
N ASN A 260 14.87 9.46 -7.12
CA ASN A 260 15.02 9.47 -5.67
C ASN A 260 13.72 10.01 -5.09
N VAL A 261 13.00 9.17 -4.36
CA VAL A 261 11.91 9.59 -3.49
C VAL A 261 12.49 9.85 -2.11
N ASN A 262 12.08 10.90 -1.41
CA ASN A 262 12.50 11.20 -0.04
C ASN A 262 11.27 11.67 0.74
N VAL A 263 11.18 11.28 2.00
CA VAL A 263 10.13 11.72 2.90
C VAL A 263 10.79 12.44 4.07
N PHE A 264 10.26 13.60 4.42
CA PHE A 264 10.76 14.42 5.52
C PHE A 264 9.62 14.78 6.46
N ILE A 265 9.88 14.87 7.76
CA ILE A 265 8.94 15.45 8.73
C ILE A 265 9.71 16.47 9.55
N ASP A 266 9.26 17.72 9.56
CA ASP A 266 9.83 18.78 10.41
C ASP A 266 9.37 18.52 11.87
N LEU A 267 10.12 17.70 12.59
CA LEU A 267 9.75 17.16 13.91
C LEU A 267 9.89 18.24 15.00
N ASN A 268 10.75 19.23 14.81
CA ASN A 268 10.98 20.30 15.77
C ASN A 268 10.24 21.63 15.41
N ASN A 269 9.62 21.69 14.22
CA ASN A 269 8.91 22.84 13.67
C ASN A 269 9.81 24.10 13.50
N ASP A 270 11.05 23.93 13.07
CA ASP A 270 11.98 25.03 12.81
C ASP A 270 12.00 25.49 11.33
N GLY A 271 11.27 24.78 10.46
CA GLY A 271 11.15 25.07 9.03
C GLY A 271 12.30 24.54 8.17
N ILE A 272 13.24 23.81 8.77
CA ILE A 272 14.39 23.18 8.12
C ILE A 272 14.22 21.67 8.26
N PHE A 273 14.49 20.90 7.20
CA PHE A 273 14.48 19.45 7.26
C PHE A 273 15.91 18.94 7.39
N ASP A 274 16.28 18.50 8.57
CA ASP A 274 17.63 17.98 8.84
C ASP A 274 17.78 16.49 8.50
N GLU A 275 18.99 15.92 8.67
CA GLU A 275 19.24 14.50 8.40
C GLU A 275 18.48 13.56 9.35
N SER A 276 18.16 14.01 10.57
CA SER A 276 17.40 13.21 11.53
C SER A 276 15.90 13.15 11.19
N GLU A 277 15.43 14.18 10.48
CA GLU A 277 14.07 14.37 9.97
C GLU A 277 13.87 13.86 8.54
N SER A 278 14.97 13.49 7.87
CA SER A 278 14.96 12.93 6.53
C SER A 278 14.92 11.41 6.54
N ARG A 279 14.06 10.84 5.69
CA ARG A 279 14.03 9.41 5.39
C ARG A 279 14.18 9.20 3.89
N VAL A 280 15.31 8.61 3.54
CA VAL A 280 15.56 8.06 2.21
C VAL A 280 15.03 6.62 2.20
N PRO A 281 14.19 6.23 1.23
CA PRO A 281 13.73 4.86 1.09
C PRO A 281 14.93 3.93 0.98
N HIS A 282 14.90 2.83 1.73
CA HIS A 282 15.78 1.72 1.43
C HIS A 282 15.41 1.20 0.04
N ARG A 283 16.34 1.32 -0.91
CA ARG A 283 16.11 0.85 -2.28
C ARG A 283 16.34 -0.64 -2.34
N TRP A 284 15.26 -1.40 -2.26
CA TRP A 284 15.33 -2.80 -2.61
C TRP A 284 15.71 -2.93 -4.09
N PRO A 285 16.69 -3.78 -4.44
CA PRO A 285 17.00 -4.06 -5.84
C PRO A 285 15.80 -4.75 -6.49
N LEU A 286 14.96 -3.96 -7.17
CA LEU A 286 13.83 -4.47 -7.92
C LEU A 286 14.37 -5.16 -9.18
N ARG A 287 14.45 -6.49 -9.12
CA ARG A 287 14.87 -7.37 -10.23
C ARG A 287 13.88 -7.41 -11.39
N SER A 288 12.73 -6.73 -11.28
CA SER A 288 11.70 -6.73 -12.32
C SER A 288 11.49 -5.32 -12.87
N THR A 289 11.29 -5.26 -14.18
CA THR A 289 10.90 -4.06 -14.90
C THR A 289 9.47 -3.68 -14.55
N MET A 290 9.29 -2.87 -13.51
CA MET A 290 7.99 -2.28 -13.20
C MET A 290 7.85 -0.94 -13.93
N THR A 291 6.76 -0.80 -14.67
CA THR A 291 6.40 0.47 -15.34
C THR A 291 5.98 1.55 -14.35
N THR A 292 5.69 1.17 -13.10
CA THR A 292 5.43 2.08 -11.99
C THR A 292 6.55 2.01 -10.96
N GLY A 293 6.91 3.16 -10.41
CA GLY A 293 7.85 3.22 -9.30
C GLY A 293 7.10 3.01 -8.01
N ILE A 294 7.45 2.03 -7.20
CA ILE A 294 6.80 1.78 -5.91
C ILE A 294 7.86 1.84 -4.83
N TYR A 295 7.66 2.76 -3.88
CA TYR A 295 8.56 3.00 -2.77
C TYR A 295 7.77 2.80 -1.48
N ASP A 296 8.18 1.83 -0.67
CA ASP A 296 7.69 1.66 0.70
C ASP A 296 8.76 2.19 1.66
N LEU A 297 8.37 3.05 2.61
CA LEU A 297 9.27 3.63 3.60
C LEU A 297 8.73 3.43 5.00
N GLU A 298 9.66 3.24 5.93
CA GLU A 298 9.38 3.27 7.37
C GLU A 298 9.74 4.65 7.94
N ILE A 299 8.81 5.20 8.71
CA ILE A 299 8.93 6.50 9.37
C ILE A 299 8.87 6.24 10.87
N PRO A 300 10.02 6.17 11.55
CA PRO A 300 10.06 6.12 13.00
C PRO A 300 9.75 7.51 13.56
N ILE A 301 8.84 7.57 14.53
CA ILE A 301 8.54 8.75 15.31
C ILE A 301 9.24 8.60 16.66
N PRO A 302 10.25 9.43 16.97
CA PRO A 302 10.98 9.33 18.23
C PRO A 302 10.12 9.80 19.42
N SER A 303 10.62 9.57 20.63
CA SER A 303 10.04 10.11 21.87
C SER A 303 10.01 11.63 21.84
N ILE A 304 8.93 12.23 22.35
CA ILE A 304 8.79 13.68 22.44
C ILE A 304 9.77 14.23 23.48
N ASN A 305 10.57 15.23 23.10
CA ASN A 305 11.54 15.87 23.98
C ASN A 305 11.60 17.41 23.83
N GLU A 306 10.61 18.01 23.15
CA GLU A 306 10.42 19.44 22.85
C GLU A 306 11.54 20.13 22.07
N ARG A 307 12.73 19.54 21.97
CA ARG A 307 13.89 20.10 21.27
C ARG A 307 14.07 19.51 19.88
N THR A 308 13.99 18.18 19.75
CA THR A 308 14.15 17.47 18.48
C THR A 308 12.83 16.94 17.97
N THR A 309 11.86 16.72 18.86
CA THR A 309 10.53 16.23 18.50
C THR A 309 9.51 16.85 19.41
N ARG A 310 8.60 17.62 18.82
CA ARG A 310 7.52 18.31 19.52
C ARG A 310 6.22 17.54 19.34
N SER A 311 5.30 17.76 20.25
CA SER A 311 3.91 17.35 20.05
C SER A 311 3.15 18.37 19.19
N GLY A 312 2.06 17.93 18.58
CA GLY A 312 1.18 18.80 17.81
C GLY A 312 1.38 18.65 16.30
N SER A 313 1.15 19.73 15.56
CA SER A 313 1.09 19.70 14.09
C SER A 313 2.45 19.95 13.45
N HIS A 314 2.80 19.16 12.44
CA HIS A 314 4.06 19.20 11.69
C HIS A 314 3.78 19.10 10.20
N ILE A 315 4.77 19.50 9.39
CA ILE A 315 4.74 19.32 7.95
C ILE A 315 5.53 18.06 7.59
N MET A 316 4.85 17.10 6.95
CA MET A 316 5.50 16.02 6.24
C MET A 316 5.62 16.37 4.76
N ARG A 317 6.83 16.25 4.20
CA ARG A 317 7.12 16.54 2.80
C ARG A 317 7.59 15.29 2.06
N VAL A 318 6.96 14.99 0.93
CA VAL A 318 7.41 13.98 -0.03
C VAL A 318 8.05 14.68 -1.22
N VAL A 319 9.31 14.35 -1.53
CA VAL A 319 10.08 14.94 -2.64
C VAL A 319 10.54 13.86 -3.60
N VAL A 320 10.26 14.04 -4.88
CA VAL A 320 10.71 13.17 -5.96
C VAL A 320 11.60 13.97 -6.88
N LYS A 321 12.86 13.54 -7.01
CA LYS A 321 13.87 14.16 -7.90
C LYS A 321 14.58 13.09 -8.69
N SER A 322 15.18 13.43 -9.83
CA SER A 322 16.02 12.49 -10.58
C SER A 322 17.17 11.95 -9.71
N SER A 323 17.51 10.67 -9.91
CA SER A 323 18.60 10.03 -9.18
C SER A 323 19.97 10.50 -9.67
N ASP A 324 20.99 10.42 -8.82
CA ASP A 324 22.37 10.75 -9.22
C ASP A 324 22.90 9.75 -10.25
N GLU A 325 22.46 8.49 -10.19
CA GLU A 325 22.82 7.49 -11.20
C GLU A 325 22.19 7.81 -12.56
N TYR A 326 20.91 8.16 -12.57
CA TYR A 326 20.22 8.60 -13.77
C TYR A 326 20.86 9.86 -14.32
N THR A 327 21.15 10.85 -13.47
CA THR A 327 21.81 12.10 -13.87
C THR A 327 23.16 11.86 -14.53
N ARG A 328 23.96 10.90 -14.01
CA ARG A 328 25.26 10.54 -14.57
C ARG A 328 25.16 9.85 -15.94
N LYS A 329 24.16 8.99 -16.14
CA LYS A 329 24.02 8.17 -17.36
C LYS A 329 23.21 8.85 -18.46
N CYS A 330 22.16 9.55 -18.07
CA CYS A 330 21.14 10.09 -18.97
C CYS A 330 21.13 11.62 -19.02
N GLY A 331 21.98 12.27 -18.23
CA GLY A 331 22.01 13.72 -18.11
C GLY A 331 20.99 14.25 -17.12
N ARG A 332 21.04 15.56 -16.90
CA ARG A 332 20.20 16.24 -15.91
C ARG A 332 18.78 16.39 -16.47
N ILE A 333 17.80 15.90 -15.73
CA ILE A 333 16.40 16.25 -15.91
C ILE A 333 16.00 17.14 -14.75
N ASP A 334 15.44 18.32 -15.03
CA ASP A 334 15.01 19.27 -14.01
C ASP A 334 13.65 18.91 -13.39
N TYR A 335 13.30 17.62 -13.42
CA TYR A 335 12.06 17.15 -12.84
C TYR A 335 12.18 17.07 -11.31
N ASN A 336 11.29 17.78 -10.64
CA ASN A 336 11.11 17.75 -9.22
C ASN A 336 9.62 17.86 -8.90
N GLU A 337 9.08 16.93 -8.12
CA GLU A 337 7.74 17.04 -7.54
C GLU A 337 7.84 17.05 -6.02
N THR A 338 7.09 17.94 -5.39
CA THR A 338 7.00 18.06 -3.94
C THR A 338 5.55 18.03 -3.51
N ARG A 339 5.24 17.25 -2.47
CA ARG A 339 3.93 17.20 -1.81
C ARG A 339 4.07 17.38 -0.33
N GLU A 340 3.13 18.08 0.25
CA GLU A 340 3.11 18.38 1.68
C GLU A 340 1.82 17.87 2.31
N TYR A 341 1.96 17.33 3.51
CA TYR A 341 0.91 16.77 4.33
C TYR A 341 1.06 17.30 5.75
N THR A 342 -0.05 17.42 6.46
CA THR A 342 -0.04 17.70 7.89
C THR A 342 0.11 16.38 8.65
N VAL A 343 1.00 16.32 9.63
CA VAL A 343 1.03 15.20 10.58
C VAL A 343 0.91 15.72 12.00
N ASN A 344 0.07 15.09 12.82
CA ASN A 344 -0.16 15.46 14.21
C ASN A 344 0.51 14.42 15.11
N ILE A 345 1.59 14.77 15.79
CA ILE A 345 2.32 13.87 16.68
C ILE A 345 1.73 13.98 18.10
N ILE A 346 1.32 12.84 18.66
CA ILE A 346 0.67 12.74 19.96
C ILE A 346 1.49 11.80 20.88
N PRO A 347 1.68 12.16 22.16
CA PRO A 347 2.29 11.25 23.13
C PRO A 347 1.52 9.93 23.25
N ARG A 348 2.23 8.81 23.42
CA ARG A 348 1.56 7.58 23.85
C ARG A 348 1.25 7.75 25.32
N THR A 349 -0.04 7.70 25.67
CA THR A 349 -0.39 7.66 27.09
C THR A 349 0.04 6.30 27.59
N THR A 350 1.23 6.19 28.17
CA THR A 350 1.59 4.99 28.93
C THR A 350 0.51 4.87 29.99
N ALA A 351 -0.32 3.83 29.90
CA ALA A 351 -1.28 3.53 30.95
C ALA A 351 -0.43 3.25 32.19
N SER A 352 -0.17 4.29 32.98
CA SER A 352 0.54 4.18 34.23
C SER A 352 -0.31 3.26 35.07
N ASP A 353 0.21 2.05 35.23
CA ASP A 353 -0.28 0.95 36.03
C ASP A 353 -1.09 1.51 37.21
N GLY A 354 -2.40 1.48 37.05
CA GLY A 354 -3.35 1.93 38.05
C GLY A 354 -3.38 0.91 39.17
N GLY A 355 -2.28 0.78 39.90
CA GLY A 355 -2.12 0.05 41.14
C GLY A 355 -3.01 0.67 42.22
N LYS A 356 -4.32 0.52 42.06
CA LYS A 356 -5.27 0.59 43.16
C LYS A 356 -5.39 -0.82 43.72
N THR A 357 -4.49 -1.14 44.64
CA THR A 357 -4.75 -2.17 45.65
C THR A 357 -6.00 -1.75 46.41
N PHE A 358 -7.13 -2.42 46.14
CA PHE A 358 -8.28 -2.41 47.03
C PHE A 358 -7.90 -3.25 48.26
N HIS A 359 -7.77 -2.58 49.40
CA HIS A 359 -7.77 -3.22 50.73
C HIS A 359 -9.18 -3.27 51.29
#